data_AF-K1QLA5-F1
#
_entry.id   AF-K1QLA5-F1
#
_cell.length_a   1.000
_cell.length_b   1.000
_cell.length_c   1.000
_cell.angle_alpha   90.00
_cell.angle_beta   90.00
_cell.angle_gamma   90.00
#
_symmetry.space_group_name_H-M   'P 1'
#
loop_
_entity.id
_entity.type
_entity.pdbx_description
1 polymer ?
#
loop_
_entity_poly.entity_id
_entity_poly.type
_entity_poly.pdbx_seq_one_letter_code
_entity_poly.pdbx_strand_id
1 'polypeptide(L)'
;MALVFGGLSALGLSLVANFQETNLEGVHMTGAAMTIGCGILYMFSQTALSYKMADTLSLSRLRLIMAVICSLTAASCILHGYPAHVTAAVSEWLTCIVYLLFYATFVQDFKRTTVSVNLNIITMEESEGIKV
;
A
#
# COMPACT_ATOMS: atom_id res chain seq x y z
N MET A 1 4.94 -6.87 8.94
CA MET A 1 5.47 -5.50 8.83
C MET A 1 4.84 -4.71 7.69
N ALA A 2 4.80 -5.23 6.45
CA ALA A 2 4.09 -4.56 5.34
C ALA A 2 2.64 -4.17 5.71
N LEU A 3 1.86 -5.08 6.32
CA LEU A 3 0.49 -4.76 6.75
C LEU A 3 0.40 -3.56 7.69
N VAL A 4 1.33 -3.44 8.66
CA VAL A 4 1.34 -2.35 9.64
C VAL A 4 1.67 -1.03 8.95
N PHE A 5 2.75 -1.00 8.16
CA PHE A 5 3.15 0.20 7.43
C PHE A 5 2.09 0.64 6.40
N GLY A 6 1.48 -0.32 5.70
CA GLY A 6 0.39 -0.04 4.77
C GLY A 6 -0.86 0.50 5.47
N GLY A 7 -1.23 -0.08 6.62
CA GLY A 7 -2.36 0.39 7.43
C GLY A 7 -2.15 1.80 7.99
N LEU A 8 -0.95 2.09 8.51
CA LEU A 8 -0.59 3.43 8.97
C LEU A 8 -0.56 4.45 7.82
N SER A 9 -0.06 4.05 6.65
CA SER A 9 -0.09 4.90 5.45
C SER A 9 -1.52 5.19 5.00
N ALA A 10 -2.41 4.20 5.03
CA ALA A 10 -3.82 4.38 4.70
C ALA A 10 -4.55 5.27 5.72
N LEU A 11 -4.23 5.15 7.01
CA LEU A 11 -4.72 6.09 8.03
C LEU A 11 -4.24 7.51 7.73
N GLY A 12 -2.96 7.69 7.41
CA GLY A 12 -2.39 8.97 7.01
C GLY A 12 -3.13 9.60 5.83
N LEU A 13 -3.40 8.80 4.79
CA LEU A 13 -4.10 9.27 3.59
C LEU A 13 -5.52 9.73 3.92
N SER A 14 -6.21 9.03 4.81
CA SER A 14 -7.52 9.44 5.33
C SER A 14 -7.44 10.78 6.07
N LEU A 15 -6.41 11.00 6.89
CA LEU A 15 -6.22 12.28 7.59
C LEU A 15 -5.99 13.44 6.61
N VAL A 16 -5.08 13.27 5.64
CA VAL A 16 -4.80 14.27 4.59
C VAL A 16 -6.05 14.61 3.79
N ALA A 17 -6.87 13.60 3.46
CA ALA A 17 -8.10 13.77 2.67
C ALA A 17 -9.22 14.49 3.42
N ASN A 18 -9.33 14.30 4.75
CA ASN A 18 -10.42 14.85 5.55
C ASN A 18 -10.05 16.18 6.23
N PHE A 19 -8.78 16.40 6.56
CA PHE A 19 -8.30 17.62 7.22
C PHE A 19 -7.40 18.40 6.26
N GLN A 20 -7.95 19.41 5.60
CA GLN A 20 -7.20 20.28 4.68
C GLN A 20 -6.18 21.15 5.44
N GLU A 21 -5.05 21.45 4.78
CA GLU A 21 -3.96 22.30 5.31
C GLU A 21 -4.48 23.63 5.88
N THR A 22 -5.47 24.25 5.24
CA THR A 22 -6.03 25.55 5.63
C THR A 22 -6.90 25.52 6.89
N ASN A 23 -7.45 24.35 7.26
CA ASN A 23 -8.41 24.24 8.36
C ASN A 23 -7.75 23.70 9.62
N LEU A 24 -6.89 22.68 9.48
CA LEU A 24 -6.23 22.04 10.61
C LEU A 24 -4.85 21.49 10.21
N GLU A 25 -3.93 22.41 9.93
CA GLU A 25 -2.56 22.15 9.46
C GLU A 25 -1.86 21.03 10.24
N GLY A 26 -1.88 21.06 11.59
CA GLY A 26 -1.18 20.07 12.40
C GLY A 26 -1.61 18.62 12.15
N VAL A 27 -2.91 18.39 11.94
CA VAL A 27 -3.43 17.05 11.61
C VAL A 27 -3.11 16.68 10.17
N HIS A 28 -3.21 17.64 9.25
CA HIS A 28 -2.83 17.45 7.84
C HIS A 28 -1.36 17.03 7.72
N MET A 29 -0.44 17.76 8.35
CA MET A 29 0.99 17.47 8.33
C MET A 29 1.33 16.13 8.98
N THR A 30 0.63 15.77 10.06
CA THR A 30 0.75 14.44 10.67
C THR A 30 0.31 13.35 9.70
N GLY A 31 -0.83 13.55 9.02
CA GLY A 31 -1.33 12.66 7.98
C GLY A 31 -0.35 12.51 6.81
N ALA A 32 0.22 13.62 6.35
CA ALA A 32 1.21 13.64 5.26
C ALA A 32 2.48 12.86 5.63
N ALA A 33 3.00 13.09 6.84
CA ALA A 33 4.16 12.36 7.35
C ALA A 33 3.90 10.85 7.46
N MET A 34 2.71 10.45 7.95
CA MET A 34 2.32 9.03 8.01
C MET A 34 2.16 8.43 6.61
N THR A 35 1.49 9.12 5.69
CA THR A 35 1.25 8.65 4.31
C THR A 35 2.57 8.39 3.60
N ILE A 36 3.45 9.40 3.58
CA ILE A 36 4.72 9.36 2.85
C ILE A 36 5.70 8.43 3.55
N GLY A 37 5.92 8.60 4.85
CA GLY A 37 6.92 7.83 5.61
C GLY A 37 6.57 6.35 5.70
N CYS A 38 5.39 6.02 6.23
CA CYS A 38 5.00 4.62 6.36
C CYS A 38 4.71 3.99 4.99
N GLY A 39 4.23 4.74 4.01
CA GLY A 39 3.97 4.19 2.69
C GLY A 39 5.25 3.88 1.89
N ILE A 40 6.34 4.65 2.03
CA ILE A 40 7.66 4.28 1.47
C ILE A 40 8.16 2.97 2.10
N LEU A 41 8.08 2.85 3.43
CA LEU A 41 8.45 1.61 4.14
C LEU A 41 7.59 0.42 3.69
N TYR A 42 6.31 0.66 3.42
CA TYR A 42 5.40 -0.32 2.85
C TYR A 42 5.85 -0.76 1.44
N MET A 43 6.15 0.18 0.54
CA MET A 43 6.58 -0.12 -0.83
C MET A 43 7.87 -0.94 -0.86
N PHE A 44 8.86 -0.62 -0.02
CA PHE A 44 10.07 -1.43 0.11
C PHE A 44 9.78 -2.83 0.69
N SER A 45 8.96 -2.90 1.73
CA SER A 45 8.54 -4.18 2.32
C SER A 45 7.83 -5.06 1.29
N GLN A 46 6.94 -4.49 0.48
CA GLN A 46 6.22 -5.21 -0.56
C GLN A 46 7.10 -5.60 -1.74
N THR A 47 8.06 -4.75 -2.11
CA THR A 47 9.06 -5.11 -3.13
C THR A 47 9.90 -6.31 -2.67
N ALA A 48 10.31 -6.34 -1.40
CA ALA A 48 11.05 -7.46 -0.84
C ALA A 48 10.21 -8.75 -0.80
N LEU A 49 8.92 -8.67 -0.47
CA LEU A 49 7.99 -9.80 -0.53
C LEU A 49 7.81 -10.29 -1.99
N SER A 50 7.66 -9.38 -2.94
CA SER A 50 7.55 -9.66 -4.38
C SER A 50 8.73 -10.47 -4.90
N TYR A 51 9.96 -10.17 -4.46
CA TYR A 51 11.14 -10.96 -4.80
C TYR A 51 11.14 -12.38 -4.20
N LYS A 52 10.53 -12.57 -3.02
CA LYS A 52 10.44 -13.88 -2.37
C LYS A 52 9.36 -14.79 -2.96
N MET A 53 8.30 -14.22 -3.55
CA MET A 53 7.16 -14.97 -4.09
C MET A 53 7.42 -15.64 -5.45
N ALA A 54 8.68 -15.76 -5.88
CA ALA A 54 9.07 -16.29 -7.20
C ALA A 54 8.32 -15.60 -8.37
N ASP A 55 7.99 -14.33 -8.18
CA ASP A 55 7.23 -13.58 -9.16
C ASP A 55 8.11 -13.17 -10.35
N THR A 56 7.50 -12.70 -11.43
CA THR A 56 8.27 -12.21 -12.58
C THR A 56 9.24 -11.12 -12.15
N LEU A 57 10.53 -11.36 -12.39
CA LEU A 57 11.62 -10.48 -11.94
C LEU A 57 11.46 -9.05 -12.49
N SER A 58 10.74 -8.88 -13.60
CA SER A 58 10.32 -7.59 -14.17
C SER A 58 9.38 -6.81 -13.24
N LEU A 59 8.37 -7.45 -12.64
CA LEU A 59 7.39 -6.78 -11.77
C LEU A 59 8.03 -6.32 -10.45
N SER A 60 8.87 -7.17 -9.85
CA SER A 60 9.64 -6.82 -8.65
C SER A 60 10.63 -5.68 -8.91
N ARG A 61 11.25 -5.62 -10.09
CA ARG A 61 12.10 -4.48 -10.52
C ARG A 61 11.27 -3.21 -10.73
N LEU A 62 10.11 -3.30 -11.35
CA LEU A 62 9.20 -2.16 -11.54
C LEU A 62 8.78 -1.56 -10.18
N ARG A 63 8.41 -2.42 -9.22
CA ARG A 63 8.08 -2.01 -7.84
C ARG A 63 9.24 -1.31 -7.14
N LEU A 64 10.46 -1.81 -7.33
CA LEU A 64 11.66 -1.17 -6.80
C LEU A 64 11.89 0.22 -7.41
N ILE A 65 11.74 0.36 -8.73
CA ILE A 65 11.89 1.65 -9.42
C ILE A 65 10.88 2.67 -8.87
N MET A 66 9.61 2.28 -8.72
CA MET A 66 8.58 3.15 -8.15
C MET A 66 8.88 3.53 -6.70
N ALA A 67 9.35 2.60 -5.87
CA ALA A 67 9.75 2.87 -4.49
C ALA A 67 10.91 3.88 -4.40
N VAL A 68 11.89 3.76 -5.29
CA VAL A 68 13.02 4.70 -5.39
C VAL A 68 12.55 6.08 -5.85
N ILE A 69 11.72 6.17 -6.89
CA ILE A 69 11.15 7.44 -7.36
C ILE A 69 10.41 8.14 -6.23
N CYS A 70 9.53 7.42 -5.52
CA CYS A 70 8.79 7.96 -4.39
C CYS A 70 9.70 8.46 -3.25
N SER A 71 10.82 7.78 -3.00
CA SER A 71 11.79 8.20 -1.98
C SER A 71 12.52 9.48 -2.40
N LEU A 72 12.86 9.60 -3.68
CA LEU A 72 13.51 10.79 -4.23
C LEU A 72 12.57 12.00 -4.26
N THR A 73 11.30 11.82 -4.62
CA THR A 73 10.31 12.90 -4.59
C THR A 73 10.08 13.41 -3.17
N ALA A 74 9.96 12.51 -2.19
CA ALA A 74 9.88 12.85 -0.78
C ALA A 74 11.15 13.60 -0.28
N ALA A 75 12.34 13.13 -0.64
CA ALA A 75 13.59 13.79 -0.27
C ALA A 75 13.72 15.19 -0.89
N SER A 76 13.28 15.36 -2.14
CA SER A 76 13.34 16.65 -2.83
C SER A 76 12.52 17.74 -2.13
N CYS A 77 11.39 17.37 -1.52
CA CYS A 77 10.55 18.25 -0.71
C CYS A 77 11.25 18.69 0.59
N ILE A 78 12.10 17.85 1.18
CA ILE A 78 12.81 18.15 2.43
C ILE A 78 14.04 19.05 2.16
N LEU A 79 14.69 18.87 1.00
CA LEU A 79 15.98 19.50 0.70
C LEU A 79 15.89 20.88 0.01
N HIS A 80 14.81 21.19 -0.71
CA HIS A 80 14.70 22.43 -1.48
C HIS A 80 13.72 23.42 -0.84
N GLY A 81 14.24 24.50 -0.24
CA GLY A 81 13.48 25.61 0.37
C GLY A 81 12.96 26.69 -0.59
N TYR A 82 12.55 26.35 -1.83
CA TYR A 82 11.85 27.27 -2.76
C TYR A 82 10.34 27.19 -2.51
N PRO A 83 9.52 28.26 -2.76
CA PRO A 83 8.31 28.56 -1.99
C PRO A 83 7.54 27.28 -1.70
N ALA A 84 7.65 26.84 -0.43
CA ALA A 84 7.48 25.46 -0.01
C ALA A 84 6.19 24.84 -0.56
N HIS A 85 5.14 25.66 -0.66
CA HIS A 85 3.81 25.28 -1.11
C HIS A 85 3.75 24.73 -2.56
N VAL A 86 4.47 25.30 -3.53
CA VAL A 86 4.38 24.83 -4.93
C VAL A 86 5.18 23.54 -5.13
N THR A 87 6.40 23.50 -4.59
CA THR A 87 7.26 22.32 -4.67
C THR A 87 6.66 21.15 -3.89
N ALA A 88 6.11 21.41 -2.70
CA ALA A 88 5.39 20.42 -1.90
C ALA A 88 4.17 19.89 -2.65
N ALA A 89 3.30 20.78 -3.16
CA ALA A 89 2.12 20.36 -3.91
C ALA A 89 2.49 19.47 -5.13
N VAL A 90 3.46 19.88 -5.94
CA VAL A 90 3.91 19.06 -7.09
C VAL A 90 4.45 17.70 -6.62
N SER A 91 5.22 17.68 -5.54
CA SER A 91 5.77 16.43 -4.98
C SER A 91 4.68 15.51 -4.41
N GLU A 92 3.62 16.07 -3.83
CA GLU A 92 2.46 15.35 -3.30
C GLU A 92 1.67 14.68 -4.43
N TRP A 93 1.34 15.43 -5.48
CA TRP A 93 0.63 14.90 -6.66
C TRP A 93 1.43 13.80 -7.35
N LEU A 94 2.74 14.02 -7.53
CA LEU A 94 3.61 13.01 -8.14
C LEU A 94 3.69 11.76 -7.28
N THR A 95 3.85 11.92 -5.96
CA THR A 95 3.87 10.80 -5.01
C THR A 95 2.56 10.04 -5.05
N CYS A 96 1.41 10.73 -5.06
CA CYS A 96 0.09 10.10 -5.19
C CYS A 96 -0.04 9.25 -6.46
N ILE A 97 0.38 9.78 -7.61
CA ILE A 97 0.36 9.04 -8.88
C ILE A 97 1.23 7.78 -8.81
N VAL A 98 2.43 7.88 -8.22
CA VAL A 98 3.32 6.72 -8.04
C VAL A 98 2.68 5.67 -7.12
N TYR A 99 1.96 6.06 -6.06
CA TYR A 99 1.23 5.12 -5.20
C TYR A 99 0.12 4.40 -5.98
N LEU A 100 -0.66 5.12 -6.79
CA LEU A 100 -1.72 4.53 -7.59
C LEU A 100 -1.16 3.50 -8.59
N LEU A 101 -0.07 3.85 -9.28
CA LEU A 101 0.62 2.93 -10.19
C LEU A 101 1.21 1.72 -9.45
N PHE A 102 1.77 1.93 -8.26
CA PHE A 102 2.26 0.85 -7.41
C PHE A 102 1.11 -0.10 -7.03
N TYR A 103 -0.04 0.43 -6.62
CA TYR A 103 -1.20 -0.41 -6.29
C TYR A 103 -1.76 -1.16 -7.50
N ALA A 104 -1.72 -0.56 -8.69
CA ALA A 104 -2.12 -1.22 -9.92
C ALA A 104 -1.28 -2.49 -10.22
N THR A 105 -0.04 -2.58 -9.74
CA THR A 105 0.76 -3.79 -9.89
C THR A 105 0.18 -5.01 -9.17
N PHE A 106 -0.56 -4.81 -8.08
CA PHE A 106 -1.21 -5.93 -7.37
C PHE A 106 -2.27 -6.64 -8.21
N VAL A 107 -2.83 -5.98 -9.23
CA VAL A 107 -3.76 -6.63 -10.17
C VAL A 107 -3.10 -7.83 -10.84
N GLN A 108 -1.79 -7.77 -11.11
CA GLN A 108 -1.06 -8.88 -11.71
C GLN A 108 -0.84 -10.03 -10.72
N ASP A 109 -0.54 -9.71 -9.46
CA ASP A 109 -0.36 -10.70 -8.37
C ASP A 109 -1.65 -11.47 -8.09
N PHE A 110 -2.78 -10.76 -8.03
CA PHE A 110 -4.08 -11.39 -7.77
C PHE A 110 -4.51 -12.31 -8.92
N LYS A 111 -4.16 -11.98 -10.17
CA LYS A 111 -4.40 -12.87 -11.32
C LYS A 111 -3.64 -14.19 -11.23
N ARG A 112 -2.53 -14.25 -10.48
CA ARG A 112 -1.70 -15.45 -10.31
C ARG A 112 -2.10 -16.31 -9.12
N THR A 113 -2.97 -15.81 -8.25
CA THR A 113 -3.34 -16.48 -6.99
C THR A 113 -4.68 -17.18 -7.12
N THR A 114 -4.69 -18.52 -7.11
CA THR A 114 -5.91 -19.33 -7.05
C THR A 114 -6.10 -19.85 -5.62
N VAL A 115 -7.25 -19.58 -5.01
CA VAL A 115 -7.59 -20.08 -3.67
C VAL A 115 -8.48 -21.31 -3.80
N SER A 116 -7.97 -22.48 -3.40
CA SER A 116 -8.75 -23.72 -3.34
C SER A 116 -9.20 -23.99 -1.91
N VAL A 117 -10.51 -24.05 -1.69
CA VAL A 117 -11.11 -24.37 -0.38
C VAL A 117 -11.42 -25.87 -0.34
N ASN A 118 -10.72 -26.62 0.51
CA ASN A 118 -11.05 -28.02 0.76
C ASN A 118 -12.12 -28.10 1.85
N LEU A 119 -13.36 -28.40 1.45
CA LEU A 119 -14.46 -28.68 2.39
C LEU A 119 -14.47 -30.17 2.72
N ASN A 120 -14.19 -30.50 3.97
CA ASN A 120 -14.40 -31.85 4.49
C ASN A 120 -15.83 -31.94 5.04
N ILE A 121 -16.79 -32.26 4.17
CA ILE A 121 -18.19 -32.46 4.57
C ILE A 121 -18.28 -33.84 5.21
N ILE A 122 -18.31 -33.87 6.54
CA ILE A 122 -18.64 -35.09 7.28
C ILE A 122 -20.17 -35.25 7.15
N THR A 123 -20.61 -36.12 6.25
CA THR A 123 -22.00 -36.57 6.21
C THR A 123 -22.26 -37.45 7.43
N MET A 124 -23.14 -36.99 8.33
CA MET A 124 -23.73 -37.84 9.37
C MET A 124 -24.70 -38.81 8.67
N GLU A 125 -24.20 -39.94 8.22
CA GLU A 125 -25.06 -41.05 7.80
C GLU A 125 -25.33 -41.93 9.03
N GLU A 126 -26.62 -42.11 9.31
CA GLU A 126 -27.24 -43.20 10.09
C GLU A 126 -27.23 -43.12 11.63
N SER A 127 -28.32 -42.60 12.23
CA SER A 127 -28.74 -43.00 13.58
C SER A 127 -30.25 -42.93 13.89
N GLU A 128 -31.14 -42.97 12.89
CA GLU A 128 -32.56 -43.22 13.17
C GLU A 128 -33.01 -44.55 12.57
N GLY A 129 -32.69 -45.61 13.33
CA GLY A 129 -33.36 -46.90 13.20
C GLY A 129 -34.85 -46.73 13.48
N ILE A 130 -35.63 -46.69 12.40
CA ILE A 130 -37.09 -46.90 12.46
C ILE A 130 -37.30 -48.36 12.86
N LYS A 131 -37.70 -48.57 14.13
CA LYS A 131 -38.21 -49.85 14.61
C LYS A 131 -39.63 -50.03 14.07
N VAL A 132 -39.80 -51.02 13.20
CA VAL A 132 -41.10 -51.59 12.78
C VAL A 132 -41.65 -52.47 13.90
#